data_AF-A0A7V0MM39-F1
#
_entry.id   AF-A0A7V0MM39-F1
#
_cell.length_a   1.000
_cell.length_b   1.000
_cell.length_c   1.000
_cell.angle_alpha   90.00
_cell.angle_beta   90.00
_cell.angle_gamma   90.00
#
_symmetry.space_group_name_H-M   'P 1'
#
loop_
_entity.id
_entity.type
_entity.pdbx_description
1 polymer ?
#
loop_
_entity_poly.entity_id
_entity_poly.type
_entity_poly.pdbx_seq_one_letter_code
_entity_poly.pdbx_strand_id
1 'polypeptide(L)'
;MEVPERIETLARHFASLIRKKKFQKGKDRVQYETQWETIDVNSIKNEDARTVGAEVVGDWAYKKLRITQILEGVGFNKKEIDRAKVLVIGRLVNPGSEKEIHEWFHKRSGLDEVMDIDPKGISLSSLYRISDKLVANKESIEERLVERER
;
A
#
# COMPACT_ATOMS: atom_id res chain seq x y z
N MET A 1 -31.37 15.00 -1.59
CA MET A 1 -30.56 16.18 -1.95
C MET A 1 -29.24 15.65 -2.49
N GLU A 2 -28.98 15.79 -3.78
CA GLU A 2 -27.64 15.48 -4.31
C GLU A 2 -26.64 16.49 -3.76
N VAL A 3 -25.62 15.98 -3.09
CA VAL A 3 -24.53 16.81 -2.57
C VAL A 3 -23.63 17.17 -3.76
N PRO A 4 -23.27 18.45 -3.95
CA PRO A 4 -22.34 18.84 -5.00
C PRO A 4 -21.03 18.05 -4.91
N GLU A 5 -20.55 17.52 -6.04
CA GLU A 5 -19.34 16.66 -6.14
C GLU A 5 -18.11 17.27 -5.45
N ARG A 6 -17.97 18.59 -5.54
CA ARG A 6 -16.90 19.34 -4.87
C ARG A 6 -16.96 19.23 -3.35
N ILE A 7 -18.15 19.26 -2.76
CA ILE A 7 -18.35 19.14 -1.30
C ILE A 7 -18.00 17.72 -0.86
N GLU A 8 -18.48 16.71 -1.58
CA GLU A 8 -18.16 15.30 -1.32
C GLU A 8 -16.65 15.04 -1.39
N THR A 9 -15.98 15.57 -2.42
CA THR A 9 -14.53 15.45 -2.58
C THR A 9 -13.77 16.07 -1.41
N LEU A 10 -14.16 17.28 -0.98
CA LEU A 10 -13.55 17.94 0.17
C LEU A 10 -13.82 17.19 1.47
N ALA A 11 -15.06 16.70 1.67
CA ALA A 11 -15.44 15.92 2.83
C ALA A 11 -14.59 14.65 2.96
N ARG A 12 -14.44 13.89 1.87
CA ARG A 12 -13.56 12.71 1.81
C ARG A 12 -12.11 13.06 2.12
N HIS A 13 -11.60 14.15 1.53
CA HIS A 13 -10.24 14.61 1.79
C HIS A 13 -10.01 14.91 3.28
N PHE A 14 -10.87 15.72 3.91
CA PHE A 14 -10.72 16.04 5.33
C PHE A 14 -10.97 14.84 6.25
N ALA A 15 -11.92 13.97 5.92
CA ALA A 15 -12.15 12.72 6.64
C ALA A 15 -10.88 11.85 6.65
N SER A 16 -10.20 11.71 5.51
CA SER A 16 -8.93 10.97 5.40
C SER A 16 -7.83 11.56 6.31
N LEU A 17 -7.74 12.90 6.39
CA LEU A 17 -6.77 13.59 7.25
C LEU A 17 -7.05 13.35 8.74
N ILE A 18 -8.32 13.40 9.15
CA ILE A 18 -8.73 13.14 10.53
C ILE A 18 -8.44 11.69 10.92
N ARG A 19 -8.79 10.72 10.05
CA ARG A 19 -8.49 9.30 10.26
C ARG A 19 -6.98 9.11 10.46
N LYS A 20 -6.15 9.60 9.53
CA LYS A 20 -4.68 9.48 9.61
C LYS A 20 -4.11 10.07 10.91
N LYS A 21 -4.60 11.22 11.34
CA LYS A 21 -4.18 11.87 12.61
C LYS A 21 -4.59 11.06 13.85
N LYS A 22 -5.78 10.44 13.85
CA LYS A 22 -6.24 9.59 14.96
C LYS A 22 -5.46 8.28 15.04
N PHE A 23 -5.21 7.61 13.91
CA PHE A 23 -4.43 6.37 13.87
C PHE A 23 -2.97 6.57 14.30
N GLN A 24 -2.35 7.71 14.00
CA GLN A 24 -0.97 8.00 14.46
C GLN A 24 -0.84 8.20 15.98
N LYS A 25 -1.93 8.58 16.67
CA LYS A 25 -1.95 8.73 18.14
C LYS A 25 -2.12 7.42 18.92
N GLY A 26 -2.47 6.31 18.26
CA GLY A 26 -2.80 5.03 18.91
C GLY A 26 -1.63 4.08 19.19
N LYS A 27 -0.37 4.53 19.11
CA LYS A 27 0.81 3.66 19.33
C LYS A 27 1.17 3.45 20.80
N ASP A 28 0.56 4.19 21.72
CA ASP A 28 0.74 3.97 23.15
C ASP A 28 -0.16 2.83 23.62
N ARG A 29 0.38 1.91 24.44
CA ARG A 29 -0.40 0.86 25.10
C ARG A 29 -1.31 1.50 26.14
N VAL A 30 -2.45 2.01 25.71
CA VAL A 30 -3.49 2.52 26.60
C VAL A 30 -4.17 1.30 27.25
N GLN A 31 -4.23 1.25 28.58
CA GLN A 31 -5.15 0.37 29.28
C GLN A 31 -6.57 0.82 28.91
N TYR A 32 -7.24 0.03 28.08
CA TYR A 32 -8.63 0.30 27.74
C TYR A 32 -9.50 -0.07 28.94
N GLU A 33 -10.09 0.91 29.63
CA GLU A 33 -11.30 0.65 30.39
C GLU A 33 -12.38 0.20 29.41
N THR A 34 -13.03 -0.93 29.69
CA THR A 34 -14.04 -1.47 28.80
C THR A 34 -15.30 -0.61 28.87
N GLN A 35 -15.49 0.25 27.86
CA GLN A 35 -16.68 1.06 27.68
C GLN A 35 -17.61 0.39 26.66
N TRP A 36 -18.85 0.12 27.06
CA TRP A 36 -19.89 -0.44 26.19
C TRP A 36 -20.84 0.67 25.74
N GLU A 37 -21.17 0.68 24.45
CA GLU A 37 -22.11 1.62 23.85
C GLU A 37 -23.14 0.86 23.00
N THR A 38 -24.41 1.28 23.05
CA THR A 38 -25.47 0.68 22.22
C THR A 38 -25.48 1.33 20.85
N ILE A 39 -25.27 0.54 19.80
CA ILE A 39 -25.31 0.99 18.41
C ILE A 39 -26.42 0.27 17.63
N ASP A 40 -27.07 0.97 16.71
CA ASP A 40 -27.94 0.34 15.72
C ASP A 40 -27.07 -0.26 14.61
N VAL A 41 -26.98 -1.58 14.56
CA VAL A 41 -26.20 -2.31 13.55
C VAL A 41 -26.65 -2.01 12.12
N ASN A 42 -27.93 -1.66 11.91
CA ASN A 42 -28.45 -1.32 10.58
C ASN A 42 -28.04 0.08 10.12
N SER A 43 -27.56 0.92 11.03
CA SER A 43 -27.05 2.26 10.72
C SER A 43 -25.58 2.27 10.26
N ILE A 44 -24.87 1.15 10.43
CA ILE A 44 -23.44 1.04 10.13
C ILE A 44 -23.25 1.03 8.61
N LYS A 45 -22.42 1.95 8.12
CA LYS A 45 -21.96 1.99 6.73
C LYS A 45 -20.44 1.84 6.70
N ASN A 46 -19.95 0.96 5.83
CA ASN A 46 -18.52 0.82 5.56
C ASN A 46 -18.15 1.70 4.37
N GLU A 47 -17.13 2.51 4.56
CA GLU A 47 -16.50 3.28 3.50
C GLU A 47 -15.03 2.84 3.39
N ASP A 48 -14.49 2.88 2.17
CA ASP A 48 -13.09 2.50 1.90
C ASP A 48 -12.72 1.09 2.38
N ALA A 49 -13.63 0.12 2.19
CA ALA A 49 -13.36 -1.28 2.48
C ALA A 49 -12.28 -1.83 1.53
N ARG A 50 -11.10 -2.14 2.08
CA ARG A 50 -9.92 -2.60 1.33
C ARG A 50 -9.41 -3.94 1.86
N THR A 51 -8.75 -4.71 1.00
CA THR A 51 -8.14 -5.99 1.36
C THR A 51 -6.79 -5.77 2.05
N VAL A 52 -6.49 -6.57 3.07
CA VAL A 52 -5.20 -6.57 3.79
C VAL A 52 -4.62 -7.97 4.02
N GLY A 53 -5.31 -9.03 3.58
CA GLY A 53 -4.92 -10.41 3.86
C GLY A 53 -3.66 -10.82 3.09
N ALA A 54 -3.78 -10.92 1.78
CA ALA A 54 -2.67 -11.32 0.91
C ALA A 54 -1.56 -10.25 0.88
N GLU A 55 -1.91 -8.98 1.09
CA GLU A 55 -0.97 -7.86 1.23
C GLU A 55 -0.01 -8.06 2.40
N VAL A 56 -0.50 -8.48 3.57
CA VAL A 56 0.34 -8.73 4.75
C VAL A 56 1.27 -9.91 4.53
N VAL A 57 0.80 -10.98 3.89
CA VAL A 57 1.65 -12.13 3.54
C VAL A 57 2.73 -11.71 2.52
N GLY A 58 2.35 -10.89 1.54
CA GLY A 58 3.26 -10.31 0.57
C GLY A 58 4.35 -9.44 1.21
N ASP A 59 3.97 -8.55 2.13
CA ASP A 59 4.91 -7.72 2.89
C ASP A 59 5.87 -8.56 3.73
N TRP A 60 5.36 -9.59 4.41
CA TRP A 60 6.20 -10.52 5.17
C TRP A 60 7.24 -11.19 4.26
N ALA A 61 6.83 -11.72 3.10
CA ALA A 61 7.73 -12.37 2.15
C ALA A 61 8.76 -11.38 1.59
N TYR A 62 8.33 -10.17 1.21
CA TYR A 62 9.18 -9.10 0.70
C TYR A 62 10.27 -8.69 1.70
N LYS A 63 9.91 -8.59 2.99
CA LYS A 63 10.83 -8.31 4.10
C LYS A 63 11.76 -9.48 4.37
N LYS A 64 11.25 -10.72 4.35
CA LYS A 64 12.05 -11.94 4.56
C LYS A 64 13.18 -12.06 3.53
N LEU A 65 12.86 -11.81 2.26
CA LEU A 65 13.80 -11.81 1.15
C LEU A 65 14.66 -10.53 1.06
N ARG A 66 14.40 -9.53 1.92
CA ARG A 66 15.10 -8.23 1.95
C ARG A 66 15.20 -7.58 0.56
N ILE A 67 14.08 -7.61 -0.17
CA ILE A 67 14.02 -7.04 -1.52
C ILE A 67 14.36 -5.55 -1.52
N THR A 68 13.98 -4.79 -0.48
CA THR A 68 14.38 -3.37 -0.33
C THR A 68 15.89 -3.20 -0.44
N GLN A 69 16.66 -3.97 0.34
CA GLN A 69 18.12 -3.86 0.38
C GLN A 69 18.77 -4.27 -0.94
N ILE A 70 18.20 -5.28 -1.61
CA ILE A 70 18.65 -5.70 -2.94
C ILE A 70 18.45 -4.55 -3.93
N LEU A 71 17.26 -3.94 -3.96
CA LEU A 71 16.96 -2.82 -4.86
C LEU A 71 17.83 -1.58 -4.54
N GLU A 72 18.07 -1.27 -3.27
CA GLU A 72 19.00 -0.21 -2.86
C GLU A 72 20.42 -0.47 -3.39
N GLY A 73 20.91 -1.71 -3.27
CA GLY A 73 22.22 -2.12 -3.77
C GLY A 73 22.37 -2.10 -5.29
N VAL A 74 21.26 -2.05 -6.03
CA VAL A 74 21.21 -1.94 -7.50
C VAL A 74 20.86 -0.50 -7.94
N GLY A 75 20.81 0.45 -7.01
CA GLY A 75 20.66 1.87 -7.32
C GLY A 75 19.21 2.36 -7.42
N PHE A 76 18.26 1.68 -6.78
CA PHE A 76 16.91 2.22 -6.59
C PHE A 76 16.88 3.17 -5.39
N ASN A 77 16.28 4.35 -5.57
CA ASN A 77 16.01 5.26 -4.47
C ASN A 77 14.70 4.90 -3.75
N LYS A 78 14.46 5.50 -2.57
CA LYS A 78 13.29 5.22 -1.72
C LYS A 78 11.95 5.29 -2.46
N LYS A 79 11.73 6.32 -3.28
CA LYS A 79 10.47 6.48 -4.01
C LYS A 79 10.32 5.43 -5.12
N GLU A 80 11.42 5.01 -5.74
CA GLU A 80 11.42 3.94 -6.74
C GLU A 80 11.14 2.59 -6.09
N ILE A 81 11.67 2.36 -4.89
CA ILE A 81 11.41 1.16 -4.09
C ILE A 81 9.93 1.08 -3.71
N ASP A 82 9.30 2.19 -3.30
CA ASP A 82 7.87 2.18 -2.99
C ASP A 82 7.00 1.77 -4.19
N ARG A 83 7.35 2.23 -5.39
CA ARG A 83 6.70 1.80 -6.63
C ARG A 83 7.01 0.34 -6.96
N ALA A 84 8.23 -0.11 -6.71
CA ALA A 84 8.62 -1.50 -6.89
C ALA A 84 7.85 -2.42 -5.93
N LYS A 85 7.61 -2.02 -4.67
CA LYS A 85 6.73 -2.75 -3.74
C LYS A 85 5.34 -2.93 -4.34
N VAL A 86 4.74 -1.86 -4.87
CA VAL A 86 3.41 -1.91 -5.50
C VAL A 86 3.39 -2.89 -6.69
N LEU A 87 4.41 -2.86 -7.56
CA LEU A 87 4.48 -3.78 -8.70
C LEU A 87 4.72 -5.23 -8.29
N VAL A 88 5.66 -5.47 -7.38
CA VAL A 88 6.04 -6.83 -6.95
C VAL A 88 4.88 -7.48 -6.19
N ILE A 89 4.31 -6.80 -5.19
CA ILE A 89 3.18 -7.33 -4.43
C ILE A 89 1.91 -7.34 -5.27
N GLY A 90 1.68 -6.32 -6.10
CA GLY A 90 0.55 -6.29 -7.03
C GLY A 90 0.56 -7.48 -7.98
N ARG A 91 1.71 -7.83 -8.57
CA ARG A 91 1.82 -9.04 -9.43
C ARG A 91 1.68 -10.34 -8.65
N LEU A 92 2.08 -10.37 -7.38
CA LEU A 92 1.92 -11.54 -6.51
C LEU A 92 0.45 -11.78 -6.13
N VAL A 93 -0.29 -10.71 -5.80
CA VAL A 93 -1.63 -10.79 -5.20
C VAL A 93 -2.76 -10.63 -6.23
N ASN A 94 -2.60 -9.71 -7.18
CA ASN A 94 -3.59 -9.38 -8.21
C ASN A 94 -2.90 -9.29 -9.59
N PRO A 95 -2.50 -10.45 -10.16
CA PRO A 95 -1.72 -10.49 -11.39
C PRO A 95 -2.46 -9.79 -12.53
N GLY A 96 -1.79 -8.86 -13.19
CA GLY A 96 -2.36 -8.03 -14.24
C GLY A 96 -1.39 -7.00 -14.76
N SER A 97 -1.87 -6.15 -15.66
CA SER A 97 -1.10 -5.01 -16.19
C SER A 97 -0.80 -3.97 -15.10
N GLU A 98 0.15 -3.07 -15.33
CA GLU A 98 0.42 -1.94 -14.44
C GLU A 98 -0.83 -1.05 -14.24
N LYS A 99 -1.71 -0.98 -15.25
CA LYS A 99 -3.00 -0.30 -15.15
C LYS A 99 -3.93 -1.00 -14.15
N GLU A 100 -4.02 -2.32 -14.24
CA GLU A 100 -4.83 -3.13 -13.32
C GLU A 100 -4.28 -3.06 -11.89
N ILE A 101 -2.95 -3.14 -11.73
CA ILE A 101 -2.27 -3.01 -10.43
C ILE A 101 -2.47 -1.61 -9.85
N HIS A 102 -2.38 -0.56 -10.67
CA HIS A 102 -2.65 0.81 -10.24
C HIS A 102 -4.08 0.95 -9.69
N GLU A 103 -5.06 0.44 -10.42
CA GLU A 103 -6.46 0.48 -9.98
C GLU A 103 -6.70 -0.37 -8.73
N TRP A 104 -6.13 -1.57 -8.67
CA TRP A 104 -6.16 -2.42 -7.49
C TRP A 104 -5.56 -1.74 -6.25
N PHE A 105 -4.36 -1.17 -6.38
CA PHE A 105 -3.65 -0.49 -5.30
C PHE A 105 -4.47 0.69 -4.73
N HIS A 106 -5.08 1.51 -5.60
CA HIS A 106 -5.82 2.70 -5.16
C HIS A 106 -7.24 2.42 -4.68
N LYS A 107 -7.92 1.39 -5.21
CA LYS A 107 -9.36 1.19 -4.95
C LYS A 107 -9.68 -0.04 -4.11
N ARG A 108 -8.83 -1.06 -4.11
CA ARG A 108 -9.15 -2.37 -3.53
C ARG A 108 -8.20 -2.78 -2.42
N SER A 109 -6.93 -2.38 -2.49
CA SER A 109 -5.88 -2.85 -1.59
C SER A 109 -5.51 -1.86 -0.49
N GLY A 110 -5.28 -2.37 0.71
CA GLY A 110 -4.68 -1.65 1.84
C GLY A 110 -3.14 -1.74 1.87
N LEU A 111 -2.51 -2.09 0.74
CA LEU A 111 -1.06 -2.27 0.66
C LEU A 111 -0.26 -1.02 1.07
N ASP A 112 -0.81 0.17 0.80
CA ASP A 112 -0.22 1.45 1.22
C ASP A 112 -0.08 1.55 2.73
N GLU A 113 -1.10 1.11 3.48
CA GLU A 113 -1.06 1.08 4.94
C GLU A 113 -0.14 -0.02 5.45
N VAL A 114 -0.18 -1.21 4.83
CA VAL A 114 0.63 -2.37 5.23
C VAL A 114 2.14 -2.09 5.08
N MET A 115 2.54 -1.43 3.99
CA MET A 115 3.95 -1.23 3.63
C MET A 115 4.44 0.22 3.82
N ASP A 116 3.63 1.07 4.45
CA ASP A 116 3.89 2.50 4.70
C ASP A 116 4.30 3.26 3.42
N ILE A 117 3.50 3.10 2.36
CA ILE A 117 3.71 3.74 1.06
C ILE A 117 2.81 4.98 0.98
N ASP A 118 3.34 6.10 0.50
CA ASP A 118 2.49 7.25 0.16
C ASP A 118 1.78 7.02 -1.18
N PRO A 119 0.44 6.77 -1.19
CA PRO A 119 -0.28 6.48 -2.42
C PRO A 119 -0.26 7.67 -3.39
N LYS A 120 -0.11 8.91 -2.91
CA LYS A 120 -0.04 10.10 -3.77
C LYS A 120 1.16 10.08 -4.71
N GLY A 121 2.23 9.37 -4.33
CA GLY A 121 3.44 9.22 -5.15
C GLY A 121 3.33 8.18 -6.26
N ILE A 122 2.25 7.39 -6.28
CA ILE A 122 2.07 6.24 -7.18
C ILE A 122 1.15 6.61 -8.34
N SER A 123 1.74 7.13 -9.42
CA SER A 123 1.04 7.33 -10.69
C SER A 123 1.24 6.15 -11.63
N LEU A 124 0.29 5.93 -12.54
CA LEU A 124 0.41 4.89 -13.57
C LEU A 124 1.70 5.02 -14.40
N SER A 125 2.06 6.24 -14.82
CA SER A 125 3.31 6.49 -15.55
C SER A 125 4.56 6.14 -14.74
N SER A 126 4.51 6.33 -13.43
CA SER A 126 5.61 5.96 -12.55
C SER A 126 5.73 4.44 -12.40
N LEU A 127 4.62 3.70 -12.43
CA LEU A 127 4.64 2.24 -12.43
C LEU A 127 5.26 1.69 -13.71
N TYR A 128 4.94 2.24 -14.88
CA TYR A 128 5.59 1.83 -16.14
C TYR A 128 7.11 2.01 -16.09
N ARG A 129 7.59 3.21 -15.70
CA ARG A 129 9.03 3.49 -15.60
C ARG A 129 9.77 2.54 -14.64
N ILE A 130 9.13 2.17 -13.55
CA ILE A 130 9.73 1.26 -12.57
C ILE A 130 9.66 -0.19 -13.05
N SER A 131 8.63 -0.57 -13.79
CA SER A 131 8.57 -1.85 -14.49
C SER A 131 9.77 -2.00 -15.44
N ASP A 132 10.03 -0.98 -16.28
CA ASP A 132 11.18 -0.97 -17.19
C ASP A 132 12.51 -1.02 -16.42
N LYS A 133 12.63 -0.25 -15.33
CA LYS A 133 13.85 -0.24 -14.51
C LYS A 133 14.10 -1.59 -13.82
N LEU A 134 13.06 -2.28 -13.36
CA LEU A 134 13.15 -3.62 -12.78
C LEU A 134 13.63 -4.63 -13.84
N VAL A 135 13.08 -4.56 -15.06
CA VAL A 135 13.50 -5.43 -16.16
C VAL A 135 14.95 -5.17 -16.57
N ALA A 136 15.34 -3.90 -16.69
CA ALA A 136 16.72 -3.51 -17.06
C ALA A 136 17.78 -3.97 -16.03
N ASN A 137 17.39 -4.18 -14.77
CA ASN A 137 18.27 -4.62 -13.69
C ASN A 137 18.01 -6.06 -13.24
N LYS A 138 17.23 -6.84 -14.02
CA LYS A 138 16.75 -8.17 -13.63
C LYS A 138 17.90 -9.09 -13.20
N GLU A 139 18.94 -9.21 -14.02
CA GLU A 139 20.07 -10.12 -13.77
C GLU A 139 20.75 -9.80 -12.45
N SER A 140 21.07 -8.53 -12.18
CA SER A 140 21.70 -8.11 -10.94
C SER A 140 20.81 -8.29 -9.70
N ILE A 141 19.50 -8.16 -9.86
CA ILE A 141 18.53 -8.42 -8.78
C ILE A 141 18.48 -9.91 -8.46
N GLU A 142 18.38 -10.76 -9.48
CA GLU A 142 18.30 -12.22 -9.34
C GLU A 142 19.60 -12.80 -8.76
N GLU A 143 20.77 -12.34 -9.23
CA GLU A 143 22.07 -12.74 -8.69
C GLU A 143 22.18 -12.45 -7.19
N ARG A 144 21.90 -11.21 -6.77
CA ARG A 144 21.93 -10.82 -5.36
C ARG A 144 20.92 -11.59 -4.50
N LEU A 145 19.78 -11.95 -5.07
CA LEU A 145 18.78 -12.76 -4.37
C LEU A 145 19.30 -14.19 -4.17
N VAL A 146 19.92 -14.79 -5.19
CA VAL A 146 20.49 -16.14 -5.11
C VAL A 146 21.66 -16.19 -4.14
N GLU A 147 22.61 -15.26 -4.24
CA GLU A 147 23.78 -15.21 -3.33
C GLU A 147 23.38 -15.13 -1.85
N ARG A 148 22.26 -14.48 -1.59
CA ARG A 148 21.74 -14.29 -0.24
C ARG A 148 21.07 -15.53 0.33
N GLU A 149 20.33 -16.27 -0.49
CA GLU A 149 19.52 -17.42 -0.06
C GLU A 149 20.28 -18.77 -0.18
N ARG A 150 21.53 -18.74 -0.68
CA ARG A 150 22.50 -19.84 -0.56
C ARG A 150 22.98 -20.01 0.89
#